data_AF-A0A0V1ASN0-F1
#
_entry.id   AF-A0A0V1ASN0-F1
#
_cell.length_a   1.000
_cell.length_b   1.000
_cell.length_c   1.000
_cell.angle_alpha   90.00
_cell.angle_beta   90.00
_cell.angle_gamma   90.00
#
_symmetry.space_group_name_H-M   'P 1'
#
loop_
_entity.id
_entity.type
_entity.pdbx_description
1 polymer ?
#
loop_
_entity_poly.entity_id
_entity_poly.type
_entity_poly.pdbx_seq_one_letter_code
_entity_poly.pdbx_strand_id
1 'polypeptide(L)' 'MGKALIAGVMRWQNTLDLTMSPGNVVAKPLEHVIAANDANKFIAYNNIPPDIPKIKTKSNSKANKNKC' A
#
# COMPACT_ATOMS: atom_id res chain seq x y z
N MET A 1 3.92 11.66 5.79
CA MET A 1 3.57 11.55 4.37
C MET A 1 4.59 10.64 3.70
N GLY A 2 4.16 9.57 3.03
CA GLY A 2 5.08 8.65 2.33
C GLY A 2 5.76 9.30 1.13
N LYS A 3 6.83 8.67 0.62
CA LYS A 3 7.50 9.07 -0.63
C LYS A 3 7.31 7.99 -1.70
N ALA A 4 7.14 8.41 -2.95
CA ALA A 4 7.02 7.54 -4.12
C ALA A 4 7.95 8.01 -5.24
N LEU A 5 8.43 7.05 -6.06
CA LEU A 5 9.11 7.36 -7.30
C LEU A 5 8.06 7.60 -8.38
N ILE A 6 8.01 8.82 -8.92
CA ILE A 6 7.08 9.18 -9.99
C ILE A 6 7.82 9.12 -11.33
N ALA A 7 7.25 8.36 -12.28
CA ALA A 7 7.78 8.27 -13.64
C ALA A 7 7.85 9.67 -14.27
N GLY A 8 9.02 10.05 -14.78
CA GLY A 8 9.28 11.34 -15.43
C GLY A 8 10.10 12.35 -14.62
N VAL A 9 10.21 12.20 -13.30
CA VAL A 9 10.97 13.17 -12.45
C VAL A 9 12.18 12.54 -11.75
N MET A 10 12.32 11.20 -11.81
CA MET A 10 13.52 10.44 -11.40
C MET A 10 14.05 10.79 -10.00
N ARG A 11 13.15 11.22 -9.10
CA ARG A 11 13.42 11.62 -7.71
C ARG A 11 12.25 11.25 -6.80
N TRP A 12 12.53 11.04 -5.51
CA TRP A 12 11.52 10.75 -4.49
C TRP A 12 10.63 11.96 -4.23
N GLN A 13 9.34 11.83 -4.49
CA GLN A 13 8.34 12.86 -4.23
C GLN A 13 7.37 12.43 -3.14
N ASN A 14 6.64 13.39 -2.56
CA ASN A 14 5.52 13.07 -1.67
C ASN A 14 4.48 12.27 -2.45
N THR A 15 4.01 11.19 -1.86
CA THR A 15 2.97 10.38 -2.49
C THR A 15 1.67 11.17 -2.54
N LEU A 16 1.07 11.26 -3.73
CA LEU A 16 -0.30 11.74 -3.92
C LEU A 16 -1.30 10.79 -3.23
N ASP A 17 -2.53 11.26 -3.00
CA ASP A 17 -3.60 10.43 -2.44
C ASP A 17 -3.66 9.09 -3.14
N LEU A 18 -3.61 8.00 -2.35
CA LEU A 18 -3.50 6.67 -2.91
C LEU A 18 -4.81 6.16 -3.55
N THR A 19 -5.91 6.86 -3.31
CA THR A 19 -7.26 6.49 -3.72
C THR A 19 -7.76 7.26 -4.94
N MET A 20 -7.01 8.29 -5.36
CA MET A 20 -7.41 9.15 -6.47
C MET A 20 -7.01 8.59 -7.85
N SER A 21 -7.88 8.81 -8.83
CA SER A 21 -7.62 8.56 -10.26
C SER A 21 -6.83 9.71 -10.90
N PRO A 22 -5.94 9.47 -11.89
CA PRO A 22 -5.52 8.18 -12.42
C PRO A 22 -4.55 7.49 -11.47
N GLY A 23 -4.68 6.17 -11.31
CA GLY A 23 -3.98 5.36 -10.31
C GLY A 23 -2.50 5.76 -10.08
N ASN A 24 -2.08 5.71 -8.83
CA ASN A 24 -0.74 6.06 -8.37
C ASN A 24 0.28 4.92 -8.61
N VAL A 25 1.53 5.13 -8.15
CA VAL A 25 2.63 4.14 -8.22
C VAL A 25 2.30 2.78 -7.58
N VAL A 26 1.30 2.71 -6.70
CA VAL A 26 0.88 1.47 -6.01
C VAL A 26 -0.20 0.74 -6.80
N ALA A 27 -1.17 1.46 -7.34
CA ALA A 27 -2.32 0.90 -8.06
C ALA A 27 -1.99 0.55 -9.52
N LYS A 28 -1.11 1.32 -10.19
CA LYS A 28 -0.77 1.11 -11.60
C LYS A 28 -0.14 -0.26 -11.90
N PRO A 29 0.78 -0.78 -11.08
CA PRO A 29 1.28 -2.16 -11.26
C PRO A 29 0.18 -3.22 -11.08
N LEU A 30 -0.80 -2.97 -10.21
CA LEU A 30 -1.91 -3.90 -9.96
C LEU A 30 -2.88 -3.99 -11.13
N GLU A 31 -3.00 -2.96 -11.97
CA GLU A 31 -3.83 -3.01 -13.20
C GLU A 31 -3.39 -4.15 -14.13
N HIS A 32 -2.08 -4.42 -14.25
CA HIS A 32 -1.58 -5.53 -15.06
C HIS A 32 -1.77 -6.90 -14.39
N VAL A 33 -1.77 -6.94 -13.06
CA VAL A 33 -2.02 -8.17 -12.26
C VAL A 33 -3.46 -8.65 -12.46
N ILE A 34 -4.41 -7.73 -12.49
CA ILE A 34 -5.86 -8.04 -12.57
C ILE A 34 -6.39 -8.09 -14.00
N ALA A 35 -5.61 -7.67 -15.00
CA ALA A 35 -6.00 -7.76 -16.40
C ALA A 35 -6.18 -9.22 -16.83
N ALA A 36 -7.17 -9.48 -17.70
CA ALA A 36 -7.41 -10.80 -18.26
C ALA A 36 -6.30 -11.18 -19.25
N ASN A 37 -5.35 -12.00 -18.80
CA ASN A 37 -4.24 -12.52 -19.59
C ASN A 37 -3.81 -13.89 -19.05
N ASP A 38 -3.79 -14.91 -19.91
CA ASP A 38 -3.45 -16.29 -19.54
C ASP A 38 -1.99 -16.45 -19.08
N ALA A 39 -1.11 -15.51 -19.43
CA ALA A 39 0.28 -15.50 -18.99
C ALA A 39 0.48 -14.91 -17.58
N ASN A 40 -0.55 -14.29 -16.99
CA ASN A 40 -0.43 -13.66 -15.67
C ASN A 40 -0.27 -14.70 -14.56
N LYS A 41 0.79 -14.58 -13.76
CA LYS A 41 1.09 -15.48 -12.63
C LYS A 41 1.48 -14.68 -11.39
N PHE A 42 0.60 -14.61 -10.40
CA PHE A 42 0.82 -13.86 -9.16
C PHE A 42 0.36 -14.66 -7.95
N ILE A 43 1.09 -14.54 -6.85
CA ILE A 43 0.72 -15.14 -5.56
C ILE A 43 0.46 -14.00 -4.58
N ALA A 44 -0.75 -13.95 -4.04
CA ALA A 44 -1.08 -13.08 -2.92
C ALA A 44 -0.99 -13.91 -1.63
N TYR A 45 -0.28 -13.39 -0.64
CA TYR A 45 -0.16 -14.02 0.66
C TYR A 45 -0.51 -13.01 1.75
N ASN A 46 -1.13 -13.50 2.82
CA ASN A 46 -1.49 -12.68 3.97
C ASN A 46 -1.11 -13.44 5.25
N ASN A 47 -0.44 -12.76 6.18
CA ASN A 47 -0.08 -13.32 7.50
C ASN A 47 -1.26 -13.35 8.48
N ILE A 48 -2.50 -13.12 8.03
CA ILE A 48 -3.68 -13.21 8.90
C ILE A 48 -3.94 -14.69 9.18
N PRO A 49 -3.82 -15.12 10.43
CA PRO A 49 -4.03 -16.51 10.77
C PRO A 49 -5.52 -16.87 10.59
N PRO A 50 -5.83 -18.04 10.02
CA PRO A 50 -7.22 -18.51 9.93
C PRO A 50 -7.78 -18.70 11.35
N ASP A 51 -9.01 -18.27 11.57
CA ASP A 51 -9.81 -18.57 12.77
C ASP A 51 -9.26 -18.11 14.14
N ILE A 52 -8.37 -17.12 14.19
CA ILE A 52 -8.02 -16.48 15.46
C ILE A 52 -9.02 -15.35 15.75
N PRO A 53 -9.74 -15.37 16.89
CA PRO A 53 -10.56 -14.25 17.32
C PRO A 53 -9.72 -12.97 17.27
N LYS A 54 -10.21 -11.94 16.57
CA LYS A 54 -9.49 -10.68 16.39
C LYS A 54 -9.17 -10.07 17.76
N ILE A 55 -7.98 -10.34 18.27
CA ILE A 55 -7.49 -9.78 19.52
C ILE A 55 -7.43 -8.28 19.27
N LYS A 56 -8.26 -7.50 19.97
CA LYS A 56 -8.24 -6.05 19.90
C LYS A 56 -6.98 -5.55 20.61
N THR A 57 -5.81 -5.75 20.01
CA THR A 57 -4.59 -5.13 20.51
C THR A 57 -4.66 -3.64 20.25
N LYS A 58 -4.45 -2.85 21.30
CA LYS A 58 -4.35 -1.39 21.21
C LYS A 58 -3.36 -1.04 20.11
N SER A 59 -3.68 -0.05 19.28
CA SER A 59 -2.75 0.44 18.27
C SER A 59 -1.46 0.88 18.95
N ASN A 60 -0.33 0.40 18.44
CA ASN A 60 1.00 0.88 18.76
C ASN A 60 1.21 2.22 18.03
N SER A 61 0.38 3.21 18.36
CA SER A 61 0.59 4.59 17.95
C SER A 61 1.86 5.08 18.63
N LYS A 62 2.86 5.48 17.85
CA LYS A 62 3.98 6.26 18.36
C LYS A 62 3.45 7.65 18.65
N ALA A 63 2.93 7.87 19.86
CA ALA A 63 2.62 9.19 20.34
C ALA A 63 3.91 10.02 20.22
N ASN A 64 3.82 11.14 19.49
CA ASN A 64 4.93 12.07 19.38
C ASN A 64 5.20 12.58 20.80
N LYS A 65 6.41 12.34 21.34
CA LYS A 65 6.82 12.96 22.59
C LYS A 65 6.94 14.46 22.30
N ASN A 66 5.90 15.21 22.63
CA ASN A 66 5.92 16.62 23.03
C ASN A 66 4.48 17.11 23.16
N LYS A 67 3.94 16.93 24.37
CA LYS A 67 2.83 17.73 24.88
C LYS A 67 2.82 17.65 26.41
N CYS A 68 3.77 18.35 27.01
CA CYS A 68 3.69 19.18 28.21
C CYS A 68 4.93 20.08 28.16
#